data_AF-A0A7Y5Q8T4-F1
#
_entry.id   AF-A0A7Y5Q8T4-F1
#
_cell.length_a   1.000
_cell.length_b   1.000
_cell.length_c   1.000
_cell.angle_alpha   90.00
_cell.angle_beta   90.00
_cell.angle_gamma   90.00
#
_symmetry.space_group_name_H-M   'P 1'
#
loop_
_entity.id
_entity.type
_entity.pdbx_description
1 polymer ?
#
loop_
_entity_poly.entity_id
_entity_poly.type
_entity_poly.pdbx_seq_one_letter_code
_entity_poly.pdbx_strand_id
1 'polypeptide(L)'
;MARIQWPVLALTLLTAGSLLAQAPPGAEVPRVTIDFDQVEVREAMAQLAEQTGAEFLVTPEVRGTFSARFRDEPLDKVLRLLALTLGAEVRLVEGVF
;
A
#
# COMPACT_ATOMS: atom_id res chain seq x y z
N MET A 1 -29.68 63.88 -14.45
CA MET A 1 -28.85 63.18 -15.47
C MET A 1 -28.08 62.09 -14.76
N ALA A 2 -28.56 60.85 -14.84
CA ALA A 2 -28.05 59.70 -14.11
C ALA A 2 -27.51 58.66 -15.11
N ARG A 3 -26.35 58.10 -14.85
CA ARG A 3 -25.87 56.84 -15.46
C ARG A 3 -25.62 55.86 -14.33
N ILE A 4 -26.64 55.06 -14.08
CA ILE A 4 -26.72 54.00 -13.08
C ILE A 4 -25.89 52.82 -13.60
N GLN A 5 -24.99 52.38 -12.74
CA GLN A 5 -24.15 51.19 -12.83
C GLN A 5 -24.94 50.01 -12.26
N TRP A 6 -25.05 48.91 -13.01
CA TRP A 6 -25.56 47.63 -12.51
C TRP A 6 -25.07 46.44 -13.37
N PRO A 7 -25.13 45.21 -12.84
CA PRO A 7 -24.03 44.26 -12.81
C PRO A 7 -24.27 43.09 -13.77
N VAL A 8 -23.22 42.41 -14.20
CA VAL A 8 -23.40 41.07 -14.81
C VAL A 8 -22.50 40.07 -14.10
N LEU A 9 -23.18 39.29 -13.26
CA LEU A 9 -22.86 37.96 -12.78
C LEU A 9 -21.99 37.15 -13.75
N ALA A 10 -20.86 36.65 -13.27
CA ALA A 10 -20.26 35.42 -13.75
C ALA A 10 -19.55 34.73 -12.58
N LEU A 11 -20.38 34.13 -11.72
CA LEU A 11 -19.99 33.07 -10.82
C LEU A 11 -19.60 31.86 -11.68
N THR A 12 -18.31 31.64 -11.91
CA THR A 12 -17.79 30.35 -12.38
C THR A 12 -16.96 29.71 -11.28
N LEU A 13 -17.62 28.86 -10.50
CA LEU A 13 -16.97 27.74 -9.81
C LEU A 13 -16.23 26.90 -10.85
N LEU A 14 -14.91 26.75 -10.75
CA LEU A 14 -14.21 25.49 -11.06
C LEU A 14 -12.72 25.56 -10.68
N THR A 15 -12.36 24.85 -9.62
CA THR A 15 -11.22 23.89 -9.53
C THR A 15 -11.35 23.26 -8.14
N ALA A 16 -12.15 22.19 -8.04
CA ALA A 16 -11.71 20.82 -8.25
C ALA A 16 -10.76 20.34 -7.13
N GLY A 17 -11.36 19.68 -6.15
CA GLY A 17 -10.80 18.55 -5.40
C GLY A 17 -9.32 18.61 -5.03
N SER A 18 -8.99 19.35 -3.98
CA SER A 18 -7.84 18.99 -3.13
C SER A 18 -8.33 18.20 -1.93
N LEU A 19 -9.01 17.09 -2.19
CA LEU A 19 -8.97 15.93 -1.29
C LEU A 19 -7.65 15.22 -1.61
N LEU A 20 -6.54 15.90 -1.30
CA LEU A 20 -5.29 15.17 -1.11
C LEU A 20 -5.61 14.18 -0.01
N ALA A 21 -5.61 12.91 -0.39
CA ALA A 21 -5.61 11.77 0.50
C ALA A 21 -4.54 12.01 1.57
N GLN A 22 -4.92 12.68 2.65
CA GLN A 22 -4.19 12.58 3.89
C GLN A 22 -4.41 11.15 4.31
N ALA A 23 -3.50 10.25 3.90
CA ALA A 23 -3.36 8.97 4.55
C ALA A 23 -3.39 9.27 6.05
N PRO A 24 -4.33 8.68 6.83
CA PRO A 24 -4.53 9.05 8.22
C PRO A 24 -3.16 9.03 8.92
N PRO A 25 -2.73 10.15 9.53
CA PRO A 25 -1.47 10.19 10.26
C PRO A 25 -1.60 9.21 11.43
N GLY A 26 -1.04 8.01 11.25
CA GLY A 26 -1.20 6.90 12.19
C GLY A 26 -1.61 5.55 11.58
N ALA A 27 -1.57 5.35 10.26
CA ALA A 27 -1.55 3.99 9.72
C ALA A 27 -0.23 3.30 10.17
N GLU A 28 -0.24 2.73 11.37
CA GLU A 28 0.87 1.96 11.90
C GLU A 28 1.16 0.80 10.96
N VAL A 29 2.39 0.74 10.45
CA VAL A 29 2.84 -0.39 9.62
C VAL A 29 2.82 -1.63 10.51
N PRO A 30 2.05 -2.68 10.15
CA PRO A 30 1.98 -3.90 10.95
C PRO A 30 3.37 -4.48 11.20
N ARG A 31 3.63 -4.91 12.42
CA ARG A 31 4.89 -5.60 12.77
C ARG A 31 4.69 -7.10 12.73
N VAL A 32 5.69 -7.78 12.21
CA VAL A 32 5.63 -9.21 11.89
C VAL A 32 6.70 -9.94 12.69
N THR A 33 6.28 -11.01 13.33
CA THR A 33 7.14 -12.01 13.95
C THR A 33 6.72 -13.36 13.42
N ILE A 34 7.52 -13.93 12.52
CA ILE A 34 7.21 -15.19 11.83
C ILE A 34 8.51 -15.90 11.42
N ASP A 35 8.44 -17.23 11.38
CA ASP A 35 9.50 -18.11 10.92
C ASP A 35 9.01 -18.90 9.70
N PHE A 36 9.65 -18.70 8.56
CA PHE A 36 9.46 -19.50 7.37
C PHE A 36 10.64 -20.47 7.24
N ASP A 37 10.33 -21.75 7.11
CA ASP A 37 11.30 -22.79 6.79
C ASP A 37 10.86 -23.57 5.54
N GLN A 38 11.54 -23.32 4.42
CA GLN A 38 11.25 -23.93 3.11
C GLN A 38 9.78 -23.81 2.70
N VAL A 39 9.18 -22.64 2.97
CA VAL A 39 7.76 -22.38 2.70
C VAL A 39 7.59 -21.86 1.28
N GLU A 40 6.54 -22.34 0.60
CA GLU A 40 6.11 -21.83 -0.70
C GLU A 40 5.71 -20.36 -0.61
N VAL A 41 6.10 -19.54 -1.59
CA VAL A 41 5.81 -18.09 -1.56
C VAL A 41 4.33 -17.78 -1.34
N ARG A 42 3.43 -18.53 -1.99
CA ARG A 42 1.98 -18.33 -1.87
C ARG A 42 1.48 -18.58 -0.45
N GLU A 43 1.99 -19.63 0.18
CA GLU A 43 1.63 -19.98 1.55
C GLU A 43 2.19 -18.94 2.53
N ALA A 44 3.43 -18.50 2.32
CA ALA A 44 4.03 -17.46 3.15
C ALA A 44 3.26 -16.12 3.07
N MET A 45 2.84 -15.71 1.86
CA MET A 45 2.05 -14.49 1.68
C MET A 45 0.66 -14.62 2.31
N ALA A 46 0.03 -15.80 2.24
CA ALA A 46 -1.24 -16.05 2.93
C ALA A 46 -1.09 -15.94 4.46
N GLN A 47 -0.04 -16.52 5.03
CA GLN A 47 0.25 -16.40 6.46
C GLN A 47 0.49 -14.94 6.89
N LEU A 48 1.21 -14.17 6.06
CA LEU A 48 1.38 -12.72 6.31
C LEU A 48 0.05 -11.97 6.24
N ALA A 49 -0.85 -12.34 5.32
CA ALA A 49 -2.17 -11.73 5.19
C ALA A 49 -3.01 -11.97 6.45
N GLU A 50 -3.02 -13.21 6.93
CA GLU A 50 -3.73 -13.59 8.16
C GLU A 50 -3.17 -12.87 9.39
N GLN A 51 -1.85 -12.72 9.49
CA GLN A 51 -1.21 -12.06 10.64
C GLN A 51 -1.39 -10.54 10.64
N THR A 52 -1.35 -9.90 9.46
CA THR A 52 -1.29 -8.43 9.35
C THR A 52 -2.60 -7.79 8.89
N GLY A 53 -3.52 -8.57 8.35
CA GLY A 53 -4.74 -8.08 7.69
C GLY A 53 -4.47 -7.38 6.35
N ALA A 54 -3.24 -7.44 5.83
CA ALA A 54 -2.88 -6.85 4.56
C ALA A 54 -3.31 -7.73 3.37
N GLU A 55 -3.59 -7.08 2.24
CA GLU A 55 -3.91 -7.75 0.99
C GLU A 55 -2.67 -7.80 0.09
N PHE A 56 -2.41 -8.97 -0.52
CA PHE A 56 -1.25 -9.22 -1.37
C PHE A 56 -1.67 -9.73 -2.74
N LEU A 57 -1.11 -9.14 -3.79
CA LEU A 57 -1.25 -9.63 -5.16
C LEU A 57 0.08 -10.22 -5.66
N VAL A 58 0.15 -11.56 -5.66
CA VAL A 58 1.34 -12.28 -6.13
C VAL A 58 1.14 -12.76 -7.57
N THR A 59 1.96 -12.25 -8.48
CA THR A 59 1.89 -12.65 -9.90
C THR A 59 2.32 -14.11 -10.09
N PRO A 60 1.80 -14.81 -11.11
CA PRO A 60 2.05 -16.24 -11.30
C PRO A 60 3.52 -16.61 -11.60
N GLU A 61 4.36 -15.64 -11.95
CA GLU A 61 5.80 -15.80 -12.20
C GLU A 61 6.60 -15.96 -10.90
N VAL A 62 6.13 -15.40 -9.78
CA VAL A 62 6.79 -15.53 -8.48
C VAL A 62 6.47 -16.90 -7.89
N ARG A 63 7.47 -17.78 -7.89
CA ARG A 63 7.37 -19.18 -7.43
C ARG A 63 8.63 -19.61 -6.71
N GLY A 64 8.51 -20.67 -5.93
CA GLY A 64 9.62 -21.30 -5.23
C GLY A 64 9.40 -21.35 -3.72
N THR A 65 10.39 -21.88 -3.02
CA THR A 65 10.41 -21.97 -1.57
C THR A 65 11.53 -21.11 -1.01
N PHE A 66 11.33 -20.58 0.20
CA PHE A 66 12.36 -19.83 0.91
C PHE A 66 12.32 -20.11 2.40
N SER A 67 13.44 -19.83 3.07
CA SER A 67 13.52 -19.81 4.53
C SER A 67 13.93 -18.41 4.97
N ALA A 68 13.16 -17.82 5.89
CA ALA A 68 13.42 -16.49 6.44
C ALA A 68 12.85 -16.39 7.84
N ARG A 69 13.52 -15.60 8.70
CA ARG A 69 13.10 -15.38 10.07
C ARG A 69 12.98 -13.89 10.33
N PHE A 70 11.81 -13.49 10.80
CA PHE A 70 11.52 -12.10 11.17
C PHE A 70 11.12 -12.03 12.64
N ARG A 71 11.57 -10.97 13.31
CA ARG A 71 11.35 -10.74 14.74
C ARG A 71 11.01 -9.27 14.93
N ASP A 72 9.74 -8.98 15.21
CA ASP A 72 9.24 -7.62 15.40
C ASP A 72 9.66 -6.68 14.25
N GLU A 73 9.53 -7.13 13.00
CA GLU A 73 9.96 -6.34 11.83
C GLU A 73 8.75 -5.70 11.14
N PRO A 74 8.85 -4.46 10.65
CA PRO A 74 7.74 -3.82 9.95
C PRO A 74 7.48 -4.53 8.61
N LEU A 75 6.20 -4.71 8.27
CA LEU A 75 5.76 -5.49 7.12
C LEU A 75 6.40 -5.03 5.80
N ASP A 76 6.51 -3.73 5.57
CA ASP A 76 7.09 -3.17 4.36
C ASP A 76 8.57 -3.60 4.17
N LYS A 77 9.35 -3.63 5.26
CA LYS A 77 10.72 -4.13 5.26
C LYS A 77 10.75 -5.63 5.00
N VAL A 78 9.86 -6.40 5.63
CA VAL A 78 9.75 -7.85 5.41
C VAL A 78 9.50 -8.14 3.93
N LEU A 79 8.51 -7.48 3.30
CA LEU A 79 8.17 -7.68 1.89
C LEU A 79 9.33 -7.32 0.97
N ARG A 80 10.03 -6.22 1.22
CA ARG A 80 11.23 -5.84 0.44
C ARG A 80 12.32 -6.90 0.52
N LEU A 81 12.58 -7.46 1.70
CA LEU A 81 13.60 -8.50 1.89
C LEU A 81 13.20 -9.80 1.18
N LEU A 82 11.92 -10.17 1.22
CA LEU A 82 11.41 -11.34 0.50
C LEU A 82 11.50 -11.14 -1.01
N ALA A 83 11.14 -9.96 -1.51
CA ALA A 83 11.25 -9.61 -2.93
C ALA A 83 12.70 -9.75 -3.43
N LEU A 84 13.66 -9.23 -2.67
CA LEU A 84 15.09 -9.39 -3.00
C LEU A 84 15.53 -10.86 -3.05
N THR A 85 15.03 -11.68 -2.12
CA THR A 85 15.37 -13.11 -2.06
C THR A 85 14.78 -13.87 -3.26
N LEU A 86 13.60 -13.48 -3.71
CA LEU A 86 12.86 -14.13 -4.80
C LEU A 86 13.18 -13.54 -6.18
N GLY A 87 13.99 -12.46 -6.25
CA GLY A 87 14.24 -11.74 -7.49
C GLY A 87 12.99 -11.03 -8.04
N ALA A 88 12.08 -10.62 -7.16
CA ALA A 88 10.82 -9.97 -7.48
C ALA A 88 10.82 -8.47 -7.09
N GLU A 89 9.77 -7.76 -7.51
CA GLU A 89 9.51 -6.38 -7.09
C GLU A 89 8.21 -6.32 -6.29
N VAL A 90 8.15 -5.41 -5.29
CA VAL A 90 6.93 -5.14 -4.50
C VAL A 90 6.46 -3.73 -4.79
N ARG A 91 5.15 -3.55 -4.99
CA ARG A 91 4.54 -2.25 -5.29
C ARG A 91 3.24 -2.10 -4.52
N LEU A 92 3.16 -1.05 -3.70
CA LEU A 92 1.90 -0.69 -3.05
C LEU A 92 1.00 0.05 -4.04
N VAL A 93 -0.15 -0.53 -4.37
CA VAL A 93 -1.17 0.04 -5.26
C VAL A 93 -2.49 0.05 -4.51
N GLU A 94 -3.05 1.23 -4.25
CA GLU A 94 -4.37 1.41 -3.59
C GLU A 94 -4.54 0.69 -2.23
N GLY A 95 -3.44 0.44 -1.50
CA GLY A 95 -3.46 -0.28 -0.21
C GLY A 95 -3.25 -1.78 -0.31
N VAL A 96 -3.03 -2.30 -1.52
CA VAL A 96 -2.66 -3.69 -1.80
C VAL A 96 -1.17 -3.76 -2.16
N PHE A 97 -0.47 -4.77 -1.64
CA PHE A 97 0.98 -4.98 -1.84
C PHE A 97 1.30 -5.89 -3.02
#